data_AF-A0A2I0AX25-F1
#
_entry.id   AF-A0A2I0AX25-F1
#
_cell.length_a   1.000
_cell.length_b   1.000
_cell.length_c   1.000
_cell.angle_alpha   90.00
_cell.angle_beta   90.00
_cell.angle_gamma   90.00
#
_symmetry.space_group_name_H-M   'P 1'
#
loop_
_entity.id
_entity.type
_entity.pdbx_description
1 polymer ?
#
loop_
_entity_poly.entity_id
_entity_poly.type
_entity_poly.pdbx_seq_one_letter_code
_entity_poly.pdbx_strand_id
1 'polypeptide(L)'
;MEYLEAYARRFDILRHVRFGEKVVALEFVGAGEEKMREWELWGGSGDAFDGDGGVWHVTAQRDDGALETHVMDFVVLCLGRFSGLPDIPTFPEKKCPAAFAGDAIHSMDYANMGGAAAADLVKGKRVVVVGFLKSAIDVATECAVVNGNYIQVPKC
;
A
#
# COMPACT_ATOMS: atom_id res chain seq x y z
N MET A 1 -15.49 3.80 7.89
CA MET A 1 -15.49 2.40 7.38
C MET A 1 -16.89 1.83 7.18
N GLU A 2 -17.89 2.25 7.98
CA GLU A 2 -19.27 1.76 7.92
C GLU A 2 -19.89 1.69 6.51
N TYR A 3 -19.67 2.71 5.66
CA TYR A 3 -20.18 2.70 4.28
C TYR A 3 -19.67 1.51 3.45
N LEU A 4 -18.37 1.22 3.52
CA LEU A 4 -17.77 0.12 2.75
C LEU A 4 -18.24 -1.24 3.27
N GLU A 5 -18.37 -1.39 4.59
CA GLU A 5 -18.92 -2.59 5.21
C GLU A 5 -20.39 -2.81 4.80
N ALA A 6 -21.20 -1.75 4.82
CA ALA A 6 -22.58 -1.81 4.37
C ALA A 6 -22.69 -2.18 2.89
N TYR A 7 -21.82 -1.62 2.04
CA TYR A 7 -21.75 -1.97 0.62
C TYR A 7 -21.40 -3.45 0.42
N ALA A 8 -20.35 -3.94 1.09
CA ALA A 8 -19.90 -5.32 0.98
C ALA A 8 -20.97 -6.32 1.46
N ARG A 9 -21.73 -5.98 2.52
CA ARG A 9 -22.87 -6.77 2.99
C ARG A 9 -24.05 -6.73 2.01
N ARG A 10 -24.37 -5.54 1.47
CA ARG A 10 -25.52 -5.34 0.57
C ARG A 10 -25.42 -6.19 -0.70
N PHE A 11 -24.20 -6.38 -1.22
CA PHE A 11 -23.91 -7.12 -2.45
C PHE A 11 -23.30 -8.50 -2.20
N ASP A 12 -23.24 -8.95 -0.94
CA ASP A 12 -22.69 -10.25 -0.54
C ASP A 12 -21.29 -10.52 -1.12
N ILE A 13 -20.41 -9.51 -1.01
CA ILE A 13 -19.04 -9.55 -1.54
C ILE A 13 -18.14 -10.36 -0.61
N LEU A 14 -18.38 -10.29 0.70
CA LEU A 14 -17.50 -10.88 1.72
C LEU A 14 -17.37 -12.40 1.61
N ARG A 15 -18.37 -13.11 1.06
CA ARG A 15 -18.29 -14.56 0.80
C ARG A 15 -17.18 -14.95 -0.17
N HIS A 16 -16.73 -13.99 -0.99
CA HIS A 16 -15.70 -14.19 -2.02
C HIS A 16 -14.32 -13.70 -1.58
N VAL A 17 -14.19 -13.18 -0.35
CA VAL A 17 -12.94 -12.64 0.18
C VAL A 17 -12.35 -13.60 1.20
N ARG A 18 -11.09 -13.96 1.00
CA ARG A 18 -10.31 -14.74 1.98
C ARG A 18 -9.36 -13.80 2.72
N PHE A 19 -9.65 -13.56 3.99
CA PHE A 19 -8.76 -12.80 4.89
C PHE A 19 -7.72 -13.75 5.50
N GLY A 20 -6.61 -13.18 5.98
CA GLY A 20 -5.49 -14.00 6.52
C GLY A 20 -4.71 -14.76 5.45
N GLU A 21 -4.88 -14.37 4.18
CA GLU A 21 -4.14 -14.93 3.04
C GLU A 21 -3.39 -13.81 2.32
N LYS A 22 -2.06 -13.95 2.25
CA LYS A 22 -1.17 -13.03 1.53
C LYS A 22 -0.77 -13.66 0.21
N VAL A 23 -1.10 -13.03 -0.92
CA VAL A 23 -0.57 -13.44 -2.23
C VAL A 23 0.93 -13.13 -2.28
N VAL A 24 1.75 -14.16 -2.49
CA VAL A 24 3.23 -14.08 -2.49
C VAL A 24 3.86 -14.28 -3.87
N ALA A 25 3.13 -14.91 -4.81
CA ALA A 25 3.60 -15.07 -6.18
C ALA A 25 2.43 -15.11 -7.17
N LEU A 26 2.69 -14.61 -8.37
CA LEU A 26 1.83 -14.72 -9.55
C LEU A 26 2.70 -15.20 -10.70
N GLU A 27 2.29 -16.28 -11.34
CA GLU A 27 2.98 -16.86 -12.50
C GLU A 27 1.96 -17.12 -13.60
N PHE A 28 2.23 -16.64 -14.80
CA PHE A 28 1.41 -16.94 -15.97
C PHE A 28 1.94 -18.18 -16.68
N VAL A 29 1.07 -19.16 -16.91
CA VAL A 29 1.38 -20.43 -17.58
C VAL A 29 0.54 -20.52 -18.84
N GLY A 30 1.17 -20.29 -19.99
CA GLY A 30 0.48 -20.25 -21.28
C GLY A 30 1.39 -19.82 -22.40
N ALA A 31 0.95 -18.83 -23.17
CA ALA A 31 1.78 -18.20 -24.19
C ALA A 31 3.12 -17.70 -23.62
N GLY A 32 4.20 -17.88 -24.38
CA GLY A 32 5.51 -17.34 -24.02
C GLY A 32 5.53 -15.80 -24.01
N GLU A 33 6.49 -15.20 -23.28
CA GLU A 33 6.56 -13.75 -23.07
C GLU A 33 6.54 -12.93 -24.36
N GLU A 34 7.17 -13.40 -25.44
CA GLU A 34 7.18 -12.70 -26.73
C GLU A 34 5.78 -12.51 -27.29
N LYS A 35 4.97 -13.59 -27.29
CA LYS A 35 3.56 -13.54 -27.73
C LYS A 35 2.72 -12.66 -26.78
N MET A 36 3.01 -12.67 -25.48
CA MET A 36 2.32 -11.80 -24.52
C MET A 36 2.62 -10.31 -24.76
N ARG A 37 3.82 -9.94 -25.20
CA ARG A 37 4.19 -8.56 -25.51
C ARG A 37 3.48 -8.01 -26.75
N GLU A 38 3.05 -8.89 -27.64
CA GLU A 38 2.25 -8.55 -28.81
C GLU A 38 0.75 -8.36 -28.48
N TRP A 39 0.32 -8.71 -27.27
CA TRP A 39 -1.07 -8.55 -26.86
C TRP A 39 -1.41 -7.08 -26.64
N GLU A 40 -2.18 -6.52 -27.57
CA GLU A 40 -2.77 -5.18 -27.42
C GLU A 40 -4.03 -5.20 -26.52
N LEU A 41 -4.65 -6.38 -26.37
CA LEU A 41 -5.88 -6.61 -25.61
C LEU A 41 -5.73 -7.79 -24.63
N TRP A 42 -6.65 -7.91 -23.67
CA TRP A 42 -6.64 -8.97 -22.65
C TRP A 42 -6.55 -10.38 -23.27
N GLY A 43 -5.56 -11.18 -22.84
CA GLY A 43 -5.37 -12.53 -23.37
C GLY A 43 -5.07 -12.61 -24.87
N GLY A 44 -4.77 -11.49 -25.52
CA GLY A 44 -4.55 -11.40 -26.97
C GLY A 44 -5.82 -11.27 -27.81
N SER A 45 -6.98 -11.73 -27.33
CA SER A 45 -8.26 -11.64 -28.04
C SER A 45 -9.17 -10.51 -27.53
N GLY A 46 -8.91 -9.99 -26.33
CA GLY A 46 -9.75 -9.01 -25.64
C GLY A 46 -10.88 -9.62 -24.81
N ASP A 47 -11.08 -10.94 -24.89
CA ASP A 47 -12.01 -11.67 -24.06
C ASP A 47 -11.37 -12.07 -22.74
N ALA A 48 -12.14 -11.97 -21.65
CA ALA A 48 -11.67 -12.30 -20.31
C ALA A 48 -11.47 -13.81 -20.07
N PHE A 49 -12.04 -14.67 -20.93
CA PHE A 49 -12.12 -16.12 -20.73
C PHE A 49 -11.87 -16.92 -22.03
N ASP A 50 -10.93 -16.48 -22.85
CA ASP A 50 -10.55 -17.23 -24.05
C ASP A 50 -9.65 -18.40 -23.66
N GLY A 51 -10.15 -19.63 -23.80
CA GLY A 51 -9.59 -20.84 -23.20
C GLY A 51 -8.26 -21.33 -23.79
N ASP A 52 -7.66 -20.57 -24.70
CA ASP A 52 -6.44 -20.89 -25.44
C ASP A 52 -5.25 -19.97 -25.10
N GLY A 53 -5.44 -18.98 -24.22
CA GLY A 53 -4.41 -17.99 -23.88
C GLY A 53 -3.43 -18.39 -22.76
N GLY A 54 -3.87 -19.19 -21.79
CA GLY A 54 -3.10 -19.58 -20.60
C GLY A 54 -3.85 -19.37 -19.29
N VAL A 55 -3.23 -19.74 -18.17
CA VAL A 55 -3.79 -19.59 -16.82
C VAL A 55 -2.80 -18.89 -15.88
N TRP A 56 -3.31 -18.34 -14.78
CA TRP A 56 -2.51 -17.78 -13.71
C TRP A 56 -2.41 -18.75 -12.54
N HIS A 57 -1.18 -19.05 -12.13
CA HIS A 57 -0.89 -19.66 -10.84
C HIS A 57 -0.73 -18.55 -9.80
N VAL A 58 -1.62 -18.53 -8.82
CA VAL A 58 -1.63 -17.57 -7.71
C VAL A 58 -1.27 -18.30 -6.44
N THR A 59 -0.08 -18.01 -5.90
CA THR A 59 0.37 -18.62 -4.64
C THR A 59 0.07 -17.69 -3.48
N ALA A 60 -0.75 -18.16 -2.55
CA ALA A 60 -1.11 -17.48 -1.32
C ALA A 60 -0.44 -18.16 -0.11
N GLN A 61 0.01 -17.34 0.83
CA GLN A 61 0.51 -17.74 2.13
C GLN A 61 -0.55 -17.43 3.18
N ARG A 62 -0.98 -18.45 3.92
CA ARG A 62 -1.89 -18.29 5.07
C ARG A 62 -1.14 -17.80 6.30
N ASP A 63 -1.87 -17.31 7.30
CA ASP A 63 -1.29 -16.82 8.56
C ASP A 63 -0.47 -17.89 9.32
N ASP A 64 -0.77 -19.18 9.13
CA ASP A 64 0.01 -20.30 9.69
C ASP A 64 1.31 -20.60 8.90
N GLY A 65 1.56 -19.85 7.83
CA GLY A 65 2.72 -19.98 6.94
C GLY A 65 2.52 -20.98 5.80
N ALA A 66 1.41 -21.71 5.75
CA ALA A 66 1.13 -22.67 4.68
C ALA A 66 0.98 -21.97 3.32
N LEU A 67 1.54 -22.58 2.28
CA LEU A 67 1.43 -22.12 0.90
C LEU A 67 0.38 -22.92 0.15
N GLU A 68 -0.49 -22.23 -0.58
CA GLU A 68 -1.48 -22.81 -1.47
C GLU A 68 -1.41 -22.11 -2.83
N THR A 69 -1.35 -22.89 -3.91
CA THR A 69 -1.39 -22.37 -5.28
C THR A 69 -2.75 -22.62 -5.89
N HIS A 70 -3.39 -21.56 -6.35
CA HIS A 70 -4.65 -21.59 -7.06
C HIS A 70 -4.43 -21.35 -8.56
N VAL A 71 -5.14 -22.11 -9.39
CA VAL A 71 -5.18 -21.88 -10.83
C VAL A 71 -6.39 -21.02 -11.13
N MET A 72 -6.17 -19.87 -11.77
CA MET A 72 -7.20 -18.89 -12.11
C MET A 72 -7.09 -18.52 -13.59
N ASP A 73 -8.23 -18.30 -14.24
CA ASP A 73 -8.23 -17.81 -15.62
C ASP A 73 -7.81 -16.34 -15.70
N PHE A 74 -8.10 -15.56 -14.65
CA PHE A 74 -7.87 -14.12 -14.63
C PHE A 74 -7.48 -13.60 -13.25
N VAL A 75 -6.68 -12.53 -13.22
CA VAL A 75 -6.22 -11.85 -12.00
C VAL A 75 -6.45 -10.34 -12.11
N VAL A 76 -7.14 -9.76 -11.12
CA VAL A 76 -7.27 -8.31 -10.95
C VAL A 76 -6.40 -7.87 -9.77
N LEU A 77 -5.47 -6.95 -10.04
CA LEU A 77 -4.59 -6.41 -9.00
C LEU A 77 -5.22 -5.17 -8.34
N CYS A 78 -5.70 -5.34 -7.11
CA CYS A 78 -6.26 -4.27 -6.27
C CYS A 78 -5.36 -3.93 -5.07
N LEU A 79 -4.03 -3.89 -5.27
CA LEU A 79 -3.04 -3.77 -4.19
C LEU A 79 -2.95 -2.35 -3.58
N GLY A 80 -3.49 -1.34 -4.25
CA GLY A 80 -3.24 0.06 -3.91
C GLY A 80 -1.80 0.51 -4.21
N ARG A 81 -1.52 1.80 -4.01
CA ARG A 81 -0.21 2.41 -4.32
C ARG A 81 0.55 2.95 -3.09
N PHE A 82 -0.15 3.23 -2.00
CA PHE A 82 0.37 4.02 -0.88
C PHE A 82 0.58 3.17 0.38
N SER A 83 1.00 1.91 0.22
CA SER A 83 1.23 0.98 1.33
C SER A 83 2.43 0.06 1.06
N GLY A 84 3.01 -0.50 2.11
CA GLY A 84 4.04 -1.55 2.05
C GLY A 84 5.46 -1.07 1.82
N LEU A 85 5.69 -0.12 0.90
CA LEU A 85 7.04 0.39 0.60
C LEU A 85 7.05 1.93 0.61
N PRO A 86 7.66 2.57 1.61
CA PRO A 86 7.79 4.03 1.65
C PRO A 86 8.84 4.52 0.65
N ASP A 87 8.57 5.65 0.01
CA ASP A 87 9.56 6.36 -0.82
C ASP A 87 10.41 7.27 0.07
N ILE A 88 11.56 6.75 0.51
CA ILE A 88 12.48 7.46 1.41
C ILE A 88 13.67 7.94 0.58
N PRO A 89 13.95 9.26 0.52
CA PRO A 89 15.07 9.77 -0.24
C PRO A 89 16.40 9.25 0.31
N THR A 90 17.37 9.01 -0.57
CA THR A 90 18.75 8.74 -0.15
C THR A 90 19.40 10.01 0.38
N PHE A 91 19.97 9.93 1.58
CA PHE A 91 20.65 11.04 2.22
C PHE A 91 22.17 10.91 2.06
N PRO A 92 22.91 12.03 1.87
CA PRO A 92 24.37 12.01 1.93
C PRO A 92 24.89 11.48 3.27
N GLU A 93 26.11 10.93 3.27
CA GLU A 93 26.78 10.48 4.49
C GLU A 93 26.79 11.59 5.55
N LYS A 94 26.46 11.23 6.81
CA LYS A 94 26.34 12.14 7.96
C LYS A 94 25.20 13.18 7.90
N LYS A 95 24.35 13.15 6.87
CA LYS A 95 23.11 13.96 6.76
C LYS A 95 21.84 13.11 6.71
N CYS A 96 21.95 11.83 7.08
CA CYS A 96 20.81 10.92 7.14
C CYS A 96 19.99 11.10 8.42
N PRO A 97 18.75 10.60 8.45
CA PRO A 97 17.91 10.60 9.66
C PRO A 97 18.62 10.02 10.89
N ALA A 98 19.53 9.06 10.73
CA ALA A 98 20.28 8.49 11.85
C ALA A 98 21.29 9.46 12.51
N ALA A 99 21.68 10.55 11.82
CA ALA A 99 22.51 11.61 12.39
C ALA A 99 21.68 12.67 13.15
N PHE A 100 20.34 12.61 13.04
CA PHE A 100 19.43 13.50 13.75
C PHE A 100 19.26 13.03 15.19
N ALA A 101 19.48 13.92 16.16
CA ALA A 101 19.28 13.65 17.59
C ALA A 101 17.79 13.72 17.98
N GLY A 102 16.94 13.02 17.23
CA GLY A 102 15.49 12.95 17.39
C GLY A 102 14.90 11.84 16.53
N ASP A 103 13.58 11.68 16.61
CA ASP A 103 12.86 10.64 15.87
C ASP A 103 12.60 11.08 14.43
N ALA A 104 12.73 10.15 13.47
CA ALA A 104 12.35 10.34 12.08
C ALA A 104 11.55 9.13 11.60
N ILE A 105 10.34 9.38 11.09
CA ILE A 105 9.43 8.33 10.60
C ILE A 105 8.79 8.75 9.28
N HIS A 106 8.41 7.79 8.45
CA HIS A 106 7.67 8.08 7.22
C HIS A 106 6.18 8.31 7.53
N SER A 107 5.48 9.08 6.68
CA SER A 107 4.05 9.37 6.85
C SER A 107 3.16 8.11 6.89
N MET A 108 3.59 7.04 6.22
CA MET A 108 2.92 5.72 6.26
C MET A 108 2.93 5.12 7.67
N ASP A 109 4.08 5.15 8.36
CA ASP A 109 4.19 4.61 9.73
C ASP A 109 3.40 5.47 10.72
N TYR A 110 3.44 6.79 10.52
CA TYR A 110 2.63 7.74 11.29
C TYR A 110 1.11 7.47 11.12
N ALA A 111 0.64 7.16 9.91
CA ALA A 111 -0.77 6.81 9.69
C ALA A 111 -1.13 5.44 10.32
N ASN A 112 -0.21 4.48 10.30
CA ASN A 112 -0.46 3.11 10.76
C ASN A 112 -0.53 2.96 12.29
N MET A 113 0.03 3.87 13.08
CA MET A 113 -0.01 3.78 14.55
C MET A 113 -1.38 4.13 15.17
N GLY A 114 -2.26 4.77 14.39
CA GLY A 114 -3.57 5.23 14.86
C GLY A 114 -3.53 6.56 15.62
N GLY A 115 -4.67 7.27 15.62
CA GLY A 115 -4.73 8.68 16.03
C GLY A 115 -4.27 8.97 17.46
N ALA A 116 -4.54 8.08 18.42
CA ALA A 116 -4.11 8.28 19.81
C ALA A 116 -2.58 8.20 19.96
N ALA A 117 -1.96 7.15 19.42
CA ALA A 117 -0.51 6.98 19.46
C ALA A 117 0.22 8.06 18.64
N ALA A 118 -0.35 8.46 17.50
CA ALA A 118 0.14 9.57 16.68
C ALA A 118 0.14 10.89 17.44
N ALA A 119 -0.96 11.21 18.14
CA ALA A 119 -1.05 12.39 18.97
C ALA A 119 -0.03 12.38 20.11
N ASP A 120 0.11 11.26 20.83
CA ASP A 120 1.09 11.12 21.92
C ASP A 120 2.54 11.21 21.41
N LEU A 121 2.82 10.70 20.22
CA LEU A 121 4.14 10.78 19.60
C LEU A 121 4.58 12.23 19.38
N VAL A 122 3.66 13.10 18.94
CA VAL A 122 3.97 14.49 18.56
C VAL A 122 3.76 15.51 19.68
N LYS A 123 3.00 15.15 20.72
CA LYS A 123 2.61 16.05 21.80
C LYS A 123 3.82 16.68 22.52
N GLY A 124 3.83 18.02 22.57
CA GLY A 124 4.88 18.80 23.20
C GLY A 124 6.22 18.79 22.45
N LYS A 125 6.29 18.19 21.26
CA LYS A 125 7.51 18.14 20.44
C LYS A 125 7.51 19.24 19.37
N ARG A 126 8.72 19.62 18.93
CA ARG A 126 8.91 20.41 17.71
C ARG A 126 8.95 19.46 16.54
N VAL A 127 7.98 19.59 15.63
CA VAL A 127 7.81 18.69 14.49
C VAL A 127 8.15 19.42 13.19
N VAL A 128 8.91 18.76 12.33
CA VAL A 128 9.15 19.19 10.95
C VAL A 128 8.52 18.16 10.03
N VAL A 129 7.68 18.62 9.11
CA VAL A 129 7.08 17.77 8.07
C VAL A 129 7.79 18.04 6.75
N VAL A 130 8.32 16.99 6.14
CA VAL A 130 9.04 17.08 4.86
C VAL A 130 8.13 16.52 3.75
N GLY A 131 7.74 17.40 2.82
CA GLY A 131 6.84 17.09 1.72
C GLY A 131 5.76 18.17 1.55
N PHE A 132 5.04 18.14 0.44
CA PHE A 132 3.99 19.13 0.13
C PHE A 132 2.71 18.52 -0.47
N LEU A 133 2.63 17.20 -0.53
CA LEU A 133 1.44 16.48 -0.99
C LEU A 133 0.46 16.26 0.18
N LYS A 134 -0.68 15.62 -0.11
CA LYS A 134 -1.81 15.43 0.83
C LYS A 134 -1.36 14.98 2.23
N SER A 135 -0.60 13.88 2.32
CA SER A 135 -0.14 13.36 3.61
C SER A 135 0.69 14.38 4.41
N ALA A 136 1.49 15.22 3.76
CA ALA A 136 2.26 16.24 4.47
C ALA A 136 1.36 17.32 5.07
N ILE A 137 0.34 17.75 4.32
CA ILE A 137 -0.62 18.78 4.78
C ILE A 137 -1.49 18.22 5.92
N ASP A 138 -1.96 16.99 5.80
CA ASP A 138 -2.77 16.34 6.82
C ASP A 138 -1.96 16.13 8.11
N VAL A 139 -0.75 15.55 8.03
CA VAL A 139 0.12 15.34 9.19
C VAL A 139 0.52 16.67 9.84
N ALA A 140 0.83 17.70 9.05
CA ALA A 140 1.09 19.04 9.58
C ALA A 140 -0.13 19.57 10.33
N THR A 141 -1.33 19.45 9.77
CA THR A 141 -2.57 19.91 10.41
C THR A 141 -2.80 19.19 11.74
N GLU A 142 -2.63 17.87 11.78
CA GLU A 142 -2.74 17.09 13.02
C GLU A 142 -1.73 17.54 14.08
N CYS A 143 -0.47 17.77 13.70
CA CYS A 143 0.55 18.29 14.59
C CYS A 143 0.17 19.67 15.17
N ALA A 144 -0.37 20.57 14.34
CA ALA A 144 -0.83 21.88 14.79
C ALA A 144 -2.00 21.79 15.77
N VAL A 145 -2.95 20.87 15.54
CA VAL A 145 -4.08 20.65 16.45
C VAL A 145 -3.60 20.18 17.82
N VAL A 146 -2.58 19.31 17.87
CA VAL A 146 -2.05 18.78 19.13
C VAL A 146 -1.16 19.79 19.86
N ASN A 147 -0.34 20.55 19.15
CA ASN A 147 0.74 21.38 19.74
C ASN A 147 0.50 22.91 19.70
N GLY A 148 -0.54 23.37 19.01
CA GLY A 148 -0.73 24.79 18.70
C GLY A 148 0.19 25.30 17.58
N ASN A 149 0.21 26.62 17.36
CA ASN A 149 0.76 27.31 16.17
C ASN A 149 2.31 27.28 15.99
N TYR A 150 3.01 26.23 16.40
CA TYR A 150 4.48 26.12 16.23
C TYR A 150 4.87 25.06 15.19
N ILE A 151 4.33 25.14 13.99
CA ILE A 151 4.89 24.40 12.84
C ILE A 151 5.90 25.31 12.15
N GLN A 152 7.18 25.01 12.33
CA GLN A 152 8.23 25.68 11.56
C GLN A 152 8.29 25.05 10.17
N VAL A 153 7.77 25.76 9.17
CA VAL A 153 8.02 25.43 7.77
C VAL A 153 9.48 25.81 7.48
N PRO A 154 10.37 24.86 7.14
CA PRO A 154 11.74 25.20 6.79
C PRO A 154 11.72 26.14 5.57
N LYS A 155 12.39 27.30 5.67
CA LYS A 155 12.70 28.09 4.48
C LYS A 155 13.79 27.35 3.71
N CYS A 156 13.47 26.93 2.48
CA CYS A 156 14.45 26.47 1.50
C CYS A 156 15.43 27.58 1.14
#